data_AF-A0AB73H671-F1
#
_entry.id   AF-A0AB73H671-F1
#
_cell.length_a   1.000
_cell.length_b   1.000
_cell.length_c   1.000
_cell.angle_alpha   90.00
_cell.angle_beta   90.00
_cell.angle_gamma   90.00
#
_symmetry.space_group_name_H-M   'P 1'
#
loop_
_entity.id
_entity.type
_entity.pdbx_description
1 polymer ?
#
loop_
_entity_poly.entity_id
_entity_poly.type
_entity_poly.pdbx_seq_one_letter_code
_entity_poly.pdbx_strand_id
1 'polypeptide(L)'
;MTTSPFSLKSRSLKFKWTFGASAAIFLTFFLFSYAIYQGIGQMLLNEEEPEVKELLLATTSTLTNQDLTDNEEIKYLFNNDKTVNRKLQDQVINLYDKDGHFINKYYFSRNQDITSIDFSQYFVSGTDKFIMNKPTIEGQKMMTAQMPIVADDNTTVIGYAQVVNPLTSYNRMMDRLLVTMILLGAVALFISGMLGYLLAQNFLNPLTRLARTMNDIRKNGFQKRIETKTNSRDEIGELTVVFNDMMTRIETSFEQQKQFVEDASHELRTPVQIMEGHLKLLTRWGKDDPAVLDESLNASLTELERMKKLVQEMLDLSRAEQISQTKELQITDVNATVEQVRRNFEVMYENFTFTLKEDDTDLRALIQHNHLEQILIIIMDNAVKYSGDGTEVDMHVYKEQKQIHIDVRDYGEGISQEEIDKIFNRFYRVDKARSREKGGNGLGLAIAKQLVEGYLGTINAVSEPDKGTTIKITLPYIEPKSK
;
A
#
# COMPACT_ATOMS: atom_id res chain seq x y z
N MET A 1 23.17 -26.02 -9.84
CA MET A 1 22.45 -24.80 -10.29
C MET A 1 23.35 -23.60 -10.07
N THR A 2 23.99 -23.13 -11.13
CA THR A 2 24.92 -22.00 -11.13
C THR A 2 24.14 -20.70 -10.99
N THR A 3 24.21 -20.07 -9.83
CA THR A 3 23.66 -18.74 -9.60
C THR A 3 24.50 -17.73 -10.39
N SER A 4 23.92 -17.20 -11.47
CA SER A 4 24.49 -16.07 -12.20
C SER A 4 24.84 -14.93 -11.22
N PRO A 5 26.09 -14.42 -11.21
CA PRO A 5 26.52 -13.35 -10.30
C PRO A 5 25.79 -12.01 -10.52
N PHE A 6 24.96 -11.91 -11.57
CA PHE A 6 24.16 -10.74 -11.94
C PHE A 6 22.64 -10.95 -11.82
N SER A 7 22.19 -11.93 -11.03
CA SER A 7 20.76 -12.06 -10.74
C SER A 7 20.25 -10.88 -9.90
N LEU A 8 19.48 -9.98 -10.52
CA LEU A 8 18.76 -8.93 -9.80
C LEU A 8 17.81 -9.51 -8.74
N LYS A 9 17.30 -10.74 -8.90
CA LYS A 9 16.33 -11.34 -7.97
C LYS A 9 16.85 -11.47 -6.53
N SER A 10 18.14 -11.78 -6.34
CA SER A 10 18.74 -11.98 -5.00
C SER A 10 19.23 -10.72 -4.30
N ARG A 11 19.20 -9.55 -4.97
CA ARG A 11 19.70 -8.29 -4.39
C ARG A 11 18.61 -7.54 -3.61
N SER A 12 19.05 -6.77 -2.63
CA SER A 12 18.16 -5.97 -1.76
C SER A 12 17.32 -5.00 -2.57
N LEU A 13 16.13 -4.67 -2.06
CA LEU A 13 15.25 -3.67 -2.68
C LEU A 13 15.98 -2.32 -2.82
N LYS A 14 16.85 -1.98 -1.86
CA LYS A 14 17.72 -0.79 -1.91
C LYS A 14 18.63 -0.78 -3.14
N PHE A 15 19.27 -1.91 -3.45
CA PHE A 15 20.13 -2.01 -4.61
C PHE A 15 19.34 -1.86 -5.92
N LYS A 16 18.19 -2.53 -6.04
CA LYS A 16 17.33 -2.47 -7.23
C LYS A 16 16.86 -1.06 -7.53
N TRP A 17 16.38 -0.35 -6.51
CA TRP A 17 15.91 1.04 -6.66
C TRP A 17 17.05 2.03 -6.90
N THR A 18 18.19 1.87 -6.23
CA THR A 18 19.38 2.70 -6.50
C THR A 18 19.79 2.56 -7.97
N PHE A 19 19.91 1.32 -8.45
CA PHE A 19 20.29 1.05 -9.83
C PHE A 19 19.25 1.57 -10.83
N GLY A 20 17.97 1.30 -10.58
CA GLY A 20 16.88 1.73 -11.46
C GLY A 20 16.77 3.26 -11.55
N ALA A 21 16.79 3.96 -10.42
CA ALA A 21 16.75 5.42 -10.39
C ALA A 21 17.98 6.03 -11.07
N SER A 22 19.17 5.47 -10.80
CA SER A 22 20.40 5.97 -11.41
C SER A 22 20.42 5.73 -12.93
N ALA A 23 19.95 4.56 -13.37
CA ALA A 23 19.85 4.23 -14.79
C ALA A 23 18.86 5.14 -15.51
N ALA A 24 17.71 5.44 -14.89
CA ALA A 24 16.72 6.35 -15.45
C ALA A 24 17.28 7.77 -15.62
N ILE A 25 17.88 8.35 -14.57
CA ILE A 25 18.49 9.69 -14.61
C ILE A 25 19.59 9.75 -15.69
N PHE A 26 20.45 8.74 -15.73
CA PHE A 26 21.53 8.68 -16.72
C PHE A 26 21.01 8.54 -18.15
N LEU A 27 19.99 7.70 -18.37
CA LEU A 27 19.36 7.52 -19.68
C LEU A 27 18.72 8.82 -20.18
N THR A 28 18.03 9.56 -19.30
CA THR A 28 17.43 10.86 -19.66
C THR A 28 18.52 11.85 -20.06
N PHE A 29 19.61 11.93 -19.29
CA PHE A 29 20.75 12.78 -19.64
C PHE A 29 21.36 12.38 -20.99
N PHE A 30 21.55 11.08 -21.23
CA PHE A 30 22.11 10.56 -22.48
C PHE A 30 21.24 10.91 -23.69
N LEU A 31 19.93 10.66 -23.61
CA LEU A 31 18.99 10.95 -24.69
C LEU A 31 18.96 12.45 -25.01
N PHE A 32 18.91 13.30 -23.98
CA PHE A 32 18.93 14.75 -24.16
C PHE A 32 20.25 15.24 -24.77
N SER A 33 21.37 14.73 -24.29
CA SER A 33 22.70 15.07 -24.82
C SER A 33 22.84 14.63 -26.28
N TYR A 34 22.36 13.43 -26.63
CA TYR A 34 22.36 12.93 -28.01
C TYR A 34 21.49 13.80 -28.93
N ALA A 35 20.30 14.20 -28.47
CA ALA A 35 19.42 15.10 -29.23
C ALA A 35 20.08 16.46 -29.48
N ILE A 36 20.76 17.03 -28.47
CA ILE A 36 21.52 18.28 -28.62
C ILE A 36 22.65 18.12 -29.65
N TYR A 37 23.42 17.03 -29.58
CA TYR A 37 24.51 16.77 -30.53
C TYR A 37 24.01 16.72 -31.98
N GLN A 38 22.91 16.01 -32.22
CA GLN A 38 22.29 15.97 -33.55
C GLN A 38 21.76 17.34 -33.99
N GLY A 39 21.09 18.06 -33.09
CA GLY A 39 20.54 19.38 -33.37
C GLY A 39 21.62 20.40 -33.74
N ILE A 40 22.70 20.48 -32.96
CA ILE A 40 23.84 21.36 -33.25
C ILE A 40 24.53 20.93 -34.55
N GLY A 41 24.73 19.63 -34.76
CA GLY A 41 25.31 19.13 -36.02
C GLY A 41 24.49 19.52 -37.24
N GLN A 42 23.17 19.38 -37.17
CA GLN A 42 22.32 19.79 -38.28
C GLN A 42 22.30 21.31 -38.48
N MET A 43 22.28 22.09 -37.39
CA MET A 43 22.35 23.55 -37.43
C MET A 43 23.60 24.05 -38.14
N LEU A 44 24.77 23.53 -37.77
CA LEU A 44 26.04 23.91 -38.39
C LEU A 44 26.13 23.53 -39.86
N LEU A 45 25.64 22.34 -40.23
CA LEU A 45 25.60 21.95 -41.64
C LEU A 45 24.72 22.88 -42.46
N ASN A 46 23.60 23.34 -41.90
CA ASN A 46 22.70 24.27 -42.59
C ASN A 46 23.29 25.68 -42.72
N GLU A 47 24.18 26.09 -41.80
CA GLU A 47 24.91 27.37 -41.91
C GLU A 47 25.96 27.34 -43.04
N GLU A 48 26.56 26.19 -43.33
CA GLU A 48 27.61 26.04 -44.35
C GLU A 48 27.07 25.96 -45.79
N GLU A 49 25.85 25.42 -46.00
CA GLU A 49 25.23 25.32 -47.33
C GLU A 49 25.15 26.64 -48.11
N PRO A 50 24.62 27.76 -47.55
CA PRO A 50 24.57 29.02 -48.27
C PRO A 50 25.95 29.59 -48.58
N GLU A 51 26.95 29.34 -47.72
CA GLU A 51 28.31 29.83 -47.96
C GLU A 51 28.97 29.16 -49.17
N VAL A 52 28.83 27.84 -49.26
CA VAL A 52 29.31 27.05 -50.40
C VAL A 52 28.58 27.46 -51.67
N LYS A 53 27.27 27.67 -51.60
CA LYS A 53 26.47 28.11 -52.74
C LYS A 53 26.88 29.51 -53.23
N GLU A 54 27.13 30.44 -52.32
CA GLU A 54 27.58 31.80 -52.66
C GLU A 54 28.98 31.79 -53.30
N LEU A 55 29.92 30.99 -52.78
CA LEU A 55 31.25 30.82 -53.39
C LEU A 55 31.12 30.23 -54.79
N LEU A 56 30.28 29.21 -54.97
CA LEU A 56 30.07 28.57 -56.25
C LEU A 56 29.47 29.54 -57.28
N LEU A 57 28.47 30.33 -56.88
CA LEU A 57 27.86 31.36 -57.75
C LEU A 57 28.86 32.47 -58.11
N ALA A 58 29.67 32.93 -57.16
CA ALA A 58 30.73 33.89 -57.43
C ALA A 58 31.74 33.30 -58.43
N THR A 59 32.19 32.06 -58.19
CA THR A 59 33.13 31.34 -59.06
C THR A 59 32.62 31.21 -60.48
N THR A 60 31.37 30.73 -60.67
CA THR A 60 30.81 30.58 -62.02
C THR A 60 30.61 31.93 -62.71
N SER A 61 30.21 32.97 -61.97
CA SER A 61 30.05 34.33 -62.52
C SER A 61 31.37 35.00 -62.90
N THR A 62 32.46 34.76 -62.15
CA THR A 62 33.79 35.29 -62.48
C THR A 62 34.35 34.62 -63.74
N LEU A 63 33.99 33.35 -63.97
CA LEU A 63 34.47 32.54 -65.09
C LEU A 63 33.62 32.65 -66.36
N THR A 64 32.52 33.39 -66.33
CA THR A 64 31.68 33.62 -67.51
C THR A 64 32.52 34.28 -68.63
N ASN A 65 32.57 33.62 -69.80
CA ASN A 65 33.37 33.97 -70.98
C ASN A 65 34.90 33.95 -70.83
N GLN A 66 35.43 33.23 -69.83
CA GLN A 66 36.87 33.03 -69.67
C GLN A 66 37.31 31.72 -70.33
N ASP A 67 38.56 31.64 -70.78
CA ASP A 67 39.16 30.37 -71.18
C ASP A 67 39.49 29.56 -69.93
N LEU A 68 38.74 28.48 -69.70
CA LEU A 68 38.90 27.63 -68.53
C LEU A 68 40.26 26.90 -68.49
N THR A 69 41.00 26.87 -69.61
CA THR A 69 42.32 26.22 -69.71
C THR A 69 43.50 27.16 -69.39
N ASP A 70 43.28 28.48 -69.33
CA ASP A 70 44.31 29.46 -68.92
C ASP A 70 44.38 29.56 -67.38
N ASN A 71 45.30 28.78 -66.83
CA ASN A 71 45.48 28.68 -65.39
C ASN A 71 45.99 29.98 -64.73
N GLU A 72 46.77 30.80 -65.43
CA GLU A 72 47.31 32.05 -64.85
C GLU A 72 46.24 33.14 -64.84
N GLU A 73 45.41 33.21 -65.89
CA GLU A 73 44.26 34.12 -65.96
C GLU A 73 43.22 33.81 -64.87
N ILE A 74 42.81 32.55 -64.73
CA ILE A 74 41.83 32.14 -63.70
C ILE A 74 42.36 32.41 -62.29
N LYS A 75 43.65 32.14 -62.05
CA LYS A 75 44.28 32.42 -60.76
C LYS A 75 44.32 33.93 -60.47
N TYR A 76 44.57 34.76 -61.47
CA TYR A 76 44.49 36.22 -61.33
C TYR A 76 43.06 36.68 -61.01
N LEU A 77 42.06 36.14 -61.71
CA LEU A 77 40.65 36.45 -61.49
C LEU A 77 40.18 36.07 -60.08
N PHE A 78 40.46 34.85 -59.63
CA PHE A 78 40.10 34.39 -58.28
C PHE A 78 40.81 35.16 -57.17
N ASN A 79 42.05 35.60 -57.40
CA ASN A 79 42.76 36.44 -56.43
C ASN A 79 42.18 37.86 -56.35
N ASN A 80 41.63 38.39 -57.44
CA ASN A 80 41.08 39.75 -57.49
C ASN A 80 39.59 39.83 -57.16
N ASP A 81 38.85 38.74 -57.33
CA ASP A 81 37.48 38.64 -56.86
C ASP A 81 37.44 38.53 -55.33
N LYS A 82 36.96 39.58 -54.67
CA LYS A 82 36.92 39.65 -53.19
C LYS A 82 36.09 38.54 -52.56
N THR A 83 35.03 38.09 -53.24
CA THR A 83 34.11 37.06 -52.74
C THR A 83 34.76 35.69 -52.86
N VAL A 84 35.33 35.38 -54.03
CA VAL A 84 36.06 34.13 -54.26
C VAL A 84 37.29 34.05 -53.37
N ASN A 85 38.15 35.08 -53.37
CA ASN A 85 39.38 35.10 -52.57
C ASN A 85 39.10 34.87 -51.07
N ARG A 86 38.11 35.56 -50.50
CA ARG A 86 37.77 35.45 -49.08
C ARG A 86 37.21 34.07 -48.71
N LYS A 87 36.29 33.53 -49.51
CA LYS A 87 35.57 32.29 -49.18
C LYS A 87 36.32 31.02 -49.58
N LEU A 88 37.23 31.11 -50.55
CA LEU A 88 38.09 30.00 -50.99
C LEU A 88 39.16 29.64 -49.96
N GLN A 89 39.40 30.45 -48.92
CA GLN A 89 40.46 30.24 -47.92
C GLN A 89 40.48 28.84 -47.29
N ASP A 90 39.31 28.27 -46.99
CA ASP A 90 39.17 26.94 -46.37
C ASP A 90 38.44 25.93 -47.29
N GLN A 91 38.35 26.24 -48.59
CA GLN A 91 37.63 25.43 -49.59
C GLN A 91 38.52 25.14 -50.79
N VAL A 92 38.06 24.27 -51.68
CA VAL A 92 38.74 23.89 -52.92
C VAL A 92 37.79 24.03 -54.08
N ILE A 93 38.22 24.64 -55.19
CA ILE A 93 37.46 24.70 -56.44
C ILE A 93 38.10 23.74 -57.43
N ASN A 94 37.34 22.77 -57.93
CA ASN A 94 37.70 21.95 -59.08
C ASN A 94 36.96 22.48 -60.31
N LEU A 95 37.68 22.66 -61.41
CA LEU A 95 37.10 23.00 -62.71
C LEU A 95 37.10 21.78 -63.62
N TYR A 96 36.01 21.61 -64.36
CA TYR A 96 35.83 20.54 -65.34
C TYR A 96 35.42 21.14 -66.69
N ASP A 97 35.82 20.49 -67.78
CA ASP A 97 35.38 20.86 -69.12
C ASP A 97 33.92 20.49 -69.37
N LYS A 98 33.38 20.88 -70.52
CA LYS A 98 32.00 20.56 -70.94
C LYS A 98 31.71 19.04 -71.00
N ASP A 99 32.74 18.24 -71.24
CA ASP A 99 32.67 16.78 -71.38
C ASP A 99 32.84 16.08 -70.00
N GLY A 100 33.14 16.84 -68.95
CA GLY A 100 33.32 16.38 -67.58
C GLY A 100 34.74 15.95 -67.21
N HIS A 101 35.74 16.24 -68.05
CA HIS A 101 37.15 16.00 -67.70
C HIS A 101 37.66 17.09 -66.77
N PHE A 102 38.43 16.69 -65.77
CA PHE A 102 39.06 17.61 -64.83
C PHE A 102 40.09 18.50 -65.54
N ILE A 103 39.94 19.82 -65.39
CA ILE A 103 40.87 20.81 -65.94
C ILE A 103 41.92 21.18 -64.90
N ASN A 104 41.49 21.75 -63.77
CA ASN A 104 42.41 22.23 -62.73
C ASN A 104 41.71 22.36 -61.36
N LYS A 105 42.52 22.46 -60.30
CA LYS A 105 42.10 22.61 -58.89
C LYS A 105 42.73 23.87 -58.29
N TYR A 106 41.91 24.73 -57.71
CA TYR A 106 42.30 25.97 -57.06
C TYR A 106 42.07 25.88 -55.56
N TYR A 107 43.09 26.23 -54.79
CA TYR A 107 43.09 26.15 -53.32
C TYR A 107 44.13 27.11 -52.74
N PHE A 108 43.97 27.47 -51.47
CA PHE A 108 45.01 28.18 -50.71
C PHE A 108 45.91 27.21 -49.93
N SER A 109 47.16 27.63 -49.68
CA SER A 109 48.23 26.78 -49.10
C SER A 109 47.89 26.07 -47.78
N ARG A 110 46.87 26.50 -47.05
CA ARG A 110 46.41 25.87 -45.80
C ARG A 110 45.70 24.52 -46.03
N ASN A 111 45.30 24.21 -47.26
CA ASN A 111 44.40 23.08 -47.59
C ASN A 111 45.10 21.92 -48.32
N GLN A 112 46.44 21.80 -48.22
CA GLN A 112 47.21 20.78 -48.97
C GLN A 112 46.72 19.35 -48.72
N ASP A 113 46.29 19.02 -47.50
CA ASP A 113 45.81 17.67 -47.16
C ASP A 113 44.51 17.27 -47.89
N ILE A 114 43.69 18.25 -48.30
CA ILE A 114 42.42 18.00 -49.02
C ILE A 114 42.66 17.83 -50.52
N THR A 115 43.81 18.29 -51.02
CA THR A 115 44.14 18.24 -52.45
C THR A 115 44.43 16.83 -52.95
N SER A 116 44.80 15.91 -52.06
CA SER A 116 45.10 14.50 -52.37
C SER A 116 43.84 13.63 -52.50
N ILE A 117 42.70 14.12 -52.03
CA ILE A 117 41.43 13.39 -52.09
C ILE A 117 40.78 13.62 -53.47
N ASP A 118 40.36 12.52 -54.09
CA ASP A 118 39.63 12.55 -55.35
C ASP A 118 38.13 12.72 -55.10
N PHE A 119 37.60 13.86 -55.57
CA PHE A 119 36.18 14.21 -55.49
C PHE A 119 35.43 14.01 -56.81
N SER A 120 36.08 13.44 -57.83
CA SER A 120 35.48 13.15 -59.14
C SER A 120 34.27 12.24 -59.04
N GLN A 121 34.26 11.30 -58.08
CA GLN A 121 33.11 10.41 -57.82
C GLN A 121 31.83 11.14 -57.38
N TYR A 122 31.95 12.38 -56.89
CA TYR A 122 30.81 13.22 -56.49
C TYR A 122 30.50 14.30 -57.51
N PHE A 123 31.19 14.29 -58.66
CA PHE A 123 30.92 15.14 -59.80
C PHE A 123 29.93 14.46 -60.76
N VAL A 124 28.99 15.22 -61.30
CA VAL A 124 28.00 14.75 -62.28
C VAL A 124 28.08 15.65 -63.51
N SER A 125 28.50 15.09 -64.65
CA SER A 125 28.53 15.80 -65.94
C SER A 125 27.16 15.83 -66.61
N GLY A 126 26.95 16.78 -67.54
CA GLY A 126 25.72 16.89 -68.34
C GLY A 126 24.50 17.40 -67.57
N THR A 127 24.70 18.15 -66.48
CA THR A 127 23.60 18.68 -65.65
C THR A 127 23.52 20.19 -65.69
N ASP A 128 22.35 20.73 -66.04
CA ASP A 128 22.13 22.18 -66.06
C ASP A 128 21.74 22.74 -64.68
N LYS A 129 21.85 21.93 -63.61
CA LYS A 129 21.35 22.26 -62.27
C LYS A 129 22.46 22.29 -61.24
N PHE A 130 22.23 23.09 -60.21
CA PHE A 130 22.99 23.02 -58.96
C PHE A 130 22.80 21.66 -58.29
N ILE A 131 23.89 20.99 -57.95
CA ILE A 131 23.89 19.73 -57.20
C ILE A 131 24.78 19.90 -55.98
N MET A 132 24.31 19.43 -54.82
CA MET A 132 25.07 19.44 -53.57
C MET A 132 25.00 18.07 -52.90
N ASN A 133 26.17 17.57 -52.49
CA ASN A 133 26.33 16.31 -51.78
C ASN A 133 27.05 16.55 -50.45
N LYS A 134 26.81 15.69 -49.46
CA LYS A 134 27.46 15.73 -48.13
C LYS A 134 28.18 14.42 -47.83
N PRO A 135 29.25 14.08 -48.59
CA PRO A 135 29.94 12.81 -48.41
C PRO A 135 30.64 12.74 -47.04
N THR A 136 30.84 11.51 -46.56
CA THR A 136 31.72 11.26 -45.40
C THR A 136 32.91 10.44 -45.89
N ILE A 137 34.10 11.03 -45.84
CA ILE A 137 35.35 10.46 -46.35
C ILE A 137 36.30 10.35 -45.17
N GLU A 138 36.89 9.17 -44.95
CA GLU A 138 37.80 8.90 -43.83
C GLU A 138 37.23 9.29 -42.45
N GLY A 139 35.90 9.17 -42.28
CA GLY A 139 35.21 9.52 -41.05
C GLY A 139 34.93 11.01 -40.85
N GLN A 140 35.39 11.87 -41.75
CA GLN A 140 35.09 13.31 -41.75
C GLN A 140 33.94 13.62 -42.71
N LYS A 141 32.96 14.40 -42.25
CA LYS A 141 31.94 14.93 -43.16
C LYS A 141 32.56 16.00 -44.02
N MET A 142 32.19 16.03 -45.30
CA MET A 142 32.56 17.05 -46.26
C MET A 142 31.30 17.49 -47.01
N MET A 143 31.39 18.59 -47.73
CA MET A 143 30.33 19.10 -48.58
C MET A 143 30.89 19.39 -49.97
N THR A 144 30.22 18.89 -51.01
CA THR A 144 30.55 19.22 -52.39
C THR A 144 29.35 19.87 -53.04
N ALA A 145 29.57 20.92 -53.82
CA ALA A 145 28.53 21.57 -54.60
C ALA A 145 29.06 21.86 -56.00
N GLN A 146 28.22 21.69 -57.01
CA GLN A 146 28.61 21.92 -58.40
C GLN A 146 27.54 22.68 -59.18
N MET A 147 27.99 23.43 -60.18
CA MET A 147 27.14 24.21 -61.07
C MET A 147 27.82 24.35 -62.45
N PRO A 148 27.06 24.30 -63.56
CA PRO A 148 27.60 24.62 -64.87
C PRO A 148 28.06 26.08 -64.96
N ILE A 149 29.14 26.31 -65.69
CA ILE A 149 29.58 27.62 -66.12
C ILE A 149 28.97 27.84 -67.50
N VAL A 150 28.13 28.87 -67.63
CA VAL A 150 27.45 29.23 -68.88
C VAL A 150 28.09 30.48 -69.49
N ALA A 151 28.09 30.56 -70.82
CA ALA A 151 28.48 31.77 -71.56
C ALA A 151 27.41 32.87 -71.45
N ASP A 152 27.70 34.08 -71.95
CA ASP A 152 26.79 35.25 -71.95
C ASP A 152 25.40 35.00 -72.56
N ASP A 153 25.28 34.00 -73.43
CA ASP A 153 23.99 33.60 -74.01
C ASP A 153 23.07 32.88 -73.00
N ASN A 154 23.56 32.59 -71.79
CA ASN A 154 22.90 31.81 -70.74
C ASN A 154 22.41 30.41 -71.18
N THR A 155 22.90 29.92 -72.33
CA THR A 155 22.45 28.65 -72.93
C THR A 155 23.60 27.70 -73.24
N THR A 156 24.80 28.21 -73.49
CA THR A 156 25.97 27.40 -73.83
C THR A 156 26.78 27.10 -72.56
N VAL A 157 26.81 25.83 -72.15
CA VAL A 157 27.67 25.35 -71.06
C VAL A 157 29.10 25.23 -71.56
N ILE A 158 30.01 26.01 -70.97
CA ILE A 158 31.44 26.02 -71.32
C ILE A 158 32.29 25.11 -70.41
N GLY A 159 31.75 24.74 -69.24
CA GLY A 159 32.37 23.82 -68.30
C GLY A 159 31.60 23.75 -66.99
N TYR A 160 32.21 23.21 -65.93
CA TYR A 160 31.60 23.11 -64.61
C TYR A 160 32.58 23.55 -63.52
N ALA A 161 32.05 24.23 -62.50
CA ALA A 161 32.76 24.48 -61.26
C ALA A 161 32.21 23.53 -60.17
N GLN A 162 33.09 22.93 -59.39
CA GLN A 162 32.76 22.18 -58.19
C GLN A 162 33.51 22.78 -57.00
N VAL A 163 32.77 23.23 -56.00
CA VAL A 163 33.32 23.64 -54.71
C VAL A 163 33.30 22.45 -53.76
N VAL A 164 34.42 22.22 -53.09
CA VAL A 164 34.59 21.23 -52.03
C VAL A 164 34.91 21.97 -50.74
N ASN A 165 34.00 21.85 -49.76
CA ASN A 165 34.19 22.33 -48.40
C ASN A 165 34.48 21.12 -47.49
N PRO A 166 35.67 21.05 -46.88
CA PRO A 166 36.07 19.94 -46.01
C PRO A 166 35.36 19.95 -44.66
N LEU A 167 34.53 20.98 -44.37
CA LEU A 167 33.77 21.14 -43.13
C LEU A 167 34.68 21.03 -41.89
N THR A 168 35.91 21.53 -41.97
CA THR A 168 36.94 21.41 -40.92
C THR A 168 36.51 22.06 -39.61
N SER A 169 35.78 23.17 -39.68
CA SER A 169 35.20 23.85 -38.51
C SER A 169 34.07 23.03 -37.90
N TYR A 170 33.16 22.50 -38.72
CA TYR A 170 32.10 21.58 -38.29
C TYR A 170 32.70 20.33 -37.60
N ASN A 171 33.63 19.62 -38.24
CA ASN A 171 34.21 18.38 -37.71
C ASN A 171 34.94 18.64 -36.39
N ARG A 172 35.80 19.67 -36.31
CA ARG A 172 36.49 20.04 -35.05
C ARG A 172 35.52 20.43 -33.94
N MET A 173 34.45 21.16 -34.26
CA MET A 173 33.46 21.54 -33.26
C MET A 173 32.69 20.32 -32.76
N MET A 174 32.32 19.42 -33.67
CA MET A 174 31.62 18.20 -33.34
C MET A 174 32.47 17.24 -32.48
N ASP A 175 33.77 17.13 -32.77
CA ASP A 175 34.71 16.37 -31.95
C ASP A 175 34.84 16.96 -30.53
N ARG A 176 34.94 18.30 -30.43
CA ARG A 176 34.94 18.98 -29.12
C ARG A 176 33.64 18.74 -28.36
N LEU A 177 32.49 18.84 -29.04
CA LEU A 177 31.19 18.55 -28.45
C LEU A 177 31.14 17.10 -27.95
N LEU A 178 31.60 16.13 -28.74
CA LEU A 178 31.66 14.73 -28.34
C LEU A 178 32.52 14.51 -27.09
N VAL A 179 33.73 15.08 -27.04
CA VAL A 179 34.61 14.97 -25.86
C VAL A 179 33.97 15.62 -24.63
N THR A 180 33.40 16.83 -24.76
CA THR A 180 32.72 17.49 -23.64
C THR A 180 31.49 16.70 -23.17
N MET A 181 30.74 16.07 -24.06
CA MET A 181 29.62 15.19 -23.71
C MET A 181 30.07 13.93 -22.97
N ILE A 182 31.18 13.32 -23.35
CA ILE A 182 31.74 12.16 -22.62
C ILE A 182 32.13 12.58 -21.21
N LEU A 183 32.81 13.72 -21.04
CA LEU A 183 33.20 14.24 -19.72
C LEU A 183 31.97 14.54 -18.86
N LEU A 184 30.98 15.25 -19.40
CA LEU A 184 29.73 15.53 -18.70
C LEU A 184 28.93 14.25 -18.40
N GLY A 185 28.97 13.27 -19.29
CA GLY A 185 28.36 11.96 -19.11
C GLY A 185 28.97 11.18 -17.94
N ALA A 186 30.30 11.21 -17.80
CA ALA A 186 30.98 10.60 -16.65
C ALA A 186 30.58 11.27 -15.32
N VAL A 187 30.51 12.61 -15.30
CA VAL A 187 30.03 13.37 -14.13
C VAL A 187 28.55 13.06 -13.83
N ALA A 188 27.70 13.03 -14.85
CA ALA A 188 26.29 12.71 -14.72
C ALA A 188 26.09 11.28 -14.18
N LEU A 189 26.89 10.31 -14.62
CA LEU A 189 26.85 8.94 -14.11
C LEU A 189 27.17 8.90 -12.62
N PHE A 190 28.20 9.63 -12.18
CA PHE A 190 28.59 9.71 -10.77
C PHE A 190 27.48 10.35 -9.91
N ILE A 191 26.98 11.51 -10.32
CA ILE A 191 25.90 12.24 -9.63
C ILE A 191 24.64 11.37 -9.56
N SER A 192 24.30 10.71 -10.68
CA SER A 192 23.15 9.83 -10.78
C SER A 192 23.24 8.68 -9.77
N GLY A 193 24.40 8.01 -9.68
CA GLY A 193 24.66 6.97 -8.68
C GLY A 193 24.52 7.47 -7.23
N MET A 194 25.06 8.66 -6.95
CA MET A 194 24.96 9.28 -5.63
C MET A 194 23.50 9.62 -5.25
N LEU A 195 22.76 10.27 -6.15
CA LEU A 195 21.35 10.61 -5.94
C LEU A 195 20.48 9.37 -5.81
N GLY A 196 20.69 8.36 -6.65
CA GLY A 196 19.98 7.09 -6.58
C GLY A 196 20.17 6.41 -5.22
N TYR A 197 21.39 6.46 -4.66
CA TYR A 197 21.68 5.89 -3.35
C TYR A 197 20.97 6.65 -2.22
N LEU A 198 20.99 7.98 -2.25
CA LEU A 198 20.33 8.83 -1.25
C LEU A 198 18.81 8.63 -1.25
N LEU A 199 18.20 8.62 -2.44
CA LEU A 199 16.76 8.35 -2.59
C LEU A 199 16.40 6.97 -2.05
N ALA A 200 17.13 5.93 -2.45
CA ALA A 200 16.88 4.58 -1.96
C ALA A 200 17.02 4.48 -0.44
N GLN A 201 17.94 5.22 0.17
CA GLN A 201 18.12 5.24 1.62
C GLN A 201 16.95 5.89 2.34
N ASN A 202 16.44 7.02 1.84
CA ASN A 202 15.32 7.70 2.49
C ASN A 202 14.02 6.89 2.41
N PHE A 203 13.72 6.34 1.22
CA PHE A 203 12.45 5.63 0.97
C PHE A 203 12.40 4.22 1.56
N LEU A 204 13.51 3.47 1.59
CA LEU A 204 13.48 2.04 1.95
C LEU A 204 13.91 1.72 3.39
N ASN A 205 14.54 2.69 4.08
CA ASN A 205 14.90 2.51 5.49
C ASN A 205 13.67 2.31 6.39
N PRO A 206 12.58 3.09 6.29
CA PRO A 206 11.37 2.88 7.09
C PRO A 206 10.81 1.47 6.93
N LEU A 207 10.71 0.99 5.68
CA LEU A 207 10.22 -0.37 5.38
C LEU A 207 11.10 -1.46 6.01
N THR A 208 12.42 -1.26 5.99
CA THR A 208 13.37 -2.19 6.63
C THR A 208 13.22 -2.21 8.15
N ARG A 209 12.95 -1.06 8.78
CA ARG A 209 12.69 -0.98 10.23
C ARG A 209 11.38 -1.69 10.57
N LEU A 210 10.30 -1.43 9.83
CA LEU A 210 9.02 -2.13 10.00
C LEU A 210 9.20 -3.64 9.93
N ALA A 211 9.87 -4.15 8.88
CA ALA A 211 10.14 -5.57 8.71
C ALA A 211 10.94 -6.18 9.89
N ARG A 212 11.93 -5.45 10.41
CA ARG A 212 12.70 -5.90 11.57
C ARG A 212 11.86 -5.93 12.83
N THR A 213 11.08 -4.89 13.10
CA THR A 213 10.21 -4.84 14.29
C THR A 213 9.14 -5.91 14.23
N MET A 214 8.50 -6.14 13.08
CA MET A 214 7.56 -7.25 12.90
C MET A 214 8.19 -8.61 13.18
N ASN A 215 9.42 -8.83 12.70
CA ASN A 215 10.14 -10.08 12.97
C ASN A 215 10.53 -10.23 14.45
N ASP A 216 10.78 -9.11 15.13
CA ASP A 216 11.08 -9.08 16.56
C ASP A 216 9.84 -9.41 17.39
N ILE A 217 8.70 -8.80 17.07
CA ILE A 217 7.38 -9.12 17.66
C ILE A 217 7.06 -10.61 17.49
N ARG A 218 7.30 -11.17 16.30
CA ARG A 218 7.10 -12.61 16.04
C ARG A 218 7.95 -13.50 16.97
N LYS A 219 9.16 -13.08 17.34
CA LYS A 219 10.08 -13.88 18.17
C LYS A 219 9.88 -13.65 19.67
N ASN A 220 9.61 -12.41 20.06
CA ASN A 220 9.67 -11.95 21.45
C ASN A 220 8.29 -11.57 22.03
N GLY A 221 7.21 -11.77 21.28
CA GLY A 221 5.84 -11.52 21.73
C GLY A 221 5.36 -10.09 21.50
N PHE A 222 4.16 -9.80 22.00
CA PHE A 222 3.36 -8.64 21.61
C PHE A 222 3.77 -7.31 22.25
N GLN A 223 4.54 -7.33 23.34
CA GLN A 223 4.84 -6.14 24.14
C GLN A 223 5.65 -5.07 23.41
N LYS A 224 6.35 -5.43 22.33
CA LYS A 224 7.11 -4.46 21.53
C LYS A 224 6.21 -3.84 20.47
N ARG A 225 6.10 -2.52 20.45
CA ARG A 225 5.38 -1.78 19.41
C ARG A 225 6.33 -1.20 18.38
N ILE A 226 5.80 -0.92 17.19
CA ILE A 226 6.52 -0.14 16.20
C ILE A 226 6.52 1.31 16.68
N GLU A 227 7.70 1.84 17.02
CA GLU A 227 7.86 3.24 17.41
C GLU A 227 7.32 4.15 16.31
N THR A 228 6.27 4.92 16.62
CA THR A 228 5.63 5.92 15.76
C THR A 228 6.43 7.22 15.68
N LYS A 229 7.77 7.16 15.77
CA LYS A 229 8.62 8.36 15.62
C LYS A 229 8.55 8.96 14.22
N THR A 230 8.04 8.21 13.24
CA THR A 230 7.75 8.72 11.91
C THR A 230 6.40 9.43 11.97
N ASN A 231 6.39 10.75 12.18
CA ASN A 231 5.28 11.67 11.84
C ASN A 231 5.05 11.71 10.31
N SER A 232 5.21 10.58 9.65
CA SER A 232 5.00 10.41 8.22
C SER A 232 3.50 10.33 8.02
N ARG A 233 2.91 11.35 7.41
CA ARG A 233 1.51 11.34 6.93
C ARG A 233 1.40 10.63 5.57
N ASP A 234 2.28 9.67 5.33
CA ASP A 234 2.35 8.86 4.12
C ASP A 234 1.76 7.47 4.38
N GLU A 235 1.68 6.65 3.33
CA GLU A 235 1.09 5.30 3.37
C GLU A 235 1.85 4.37 4.34
N ILE A 236 3.13 4.65 4.62
CA ILE A 236 3.94 3.88 5.57
C ILE A 236 3.57 4.22 7.01
N GLY A 237 3.28 5.50 7.29
CA GLY A 237 2.73 5.94 8.56
C GLY A 237 1.35 5.34 8.84
N GLU A 238 0.44 5.38 7.86
CA GLU A 238 -0.89 4.77 7.97
C GLU A 238 -0.80 3.26 8.26
N LEU A 239 0.03 2.53 7.50
CA LEU A 239 0.28 1.11 7.73
C LEU A 239 0.80 0.83 9.15
N THR A 240 1.65 1.71 9.68
CA THR A 240 2.19 1.58 11.05
C THR A 240 1.08 1.72 12.10
N VAL A 241 0.17 2.67 11.91
CA VAL A 241 -0.98 2.88 12.80
C VAL A 241 -1.90 1.67 12.80
N VAL A 242 -2.31 1.21 11.61
CA VAL A 242 -3.18 0.04 11.45
C VAL A 242 -2.55 -1.21 12.06
N PHE A 243 -1.25 -1.42 11.84
CA PHE A 243 -0.54 -2.54 12.43
C PHE A 243 -0.52 -2.47 13.97
N ASN A 244 -0.20 -1.31 14.55
CA ASN A 244 -0.18 -1.15 16.01
C ASN A 244 -1.58 -1.31 16.65
N ASP A 245 -2.65 -0.88 15.98
CA ASP A 245 -4.04 -1.11 16.45
C ASP A 245 -4.37 -2.60 16.47
N MET A 246 -4.10 -3.30 15.36
CA MET A 246 -4.28 -4.75 15.28
C MET A 246 -3.47 -5.49 16.36
N MET A 247 -2.22 -5.09 16.60
CA MET A 247 -1.40 -5.68 17.66
C MET A 247 -1.99 -5.48 19.05
N THR A 248 -2.58 -4.31 19.31
CA THR A 248 -3.22 -3.99 20.59
C THR A 248 -4.48 -4.84 20.80
N ARG A 249 -5.28 -5.05 19.75
CA ARG A 249 -6.44 -5.95 19.80
C ARG A 249 -6.02 -7.40 20.08
N ILE A 250 -4.96 -7.87 19.43
CA ILE A 250 -4.42 -9.22 19.65
C ILE A 250 -3.92 -9.40 21.08
N GLU A 251 -3.14 -8.45 21.59
CA GLU A 251 -2.62 -8.50 22.97
C GLU A 251 -3.77 -8.52 23.99
N THR A 252 -4.76 -7.62 23.84
CA THR A 252 -5.94 -7.58 24.71
C THR A 252 -6.71 -8.89 24.70
N SER A 253 -6.96 -9.47 23.51
CA SER A 253 -7.65 -10.75 23.37
C SER A 253 -6.85 -11.91 23.99
N PHE A 254 -5.53 -11.91 23.82
CA PHE A 254 -4.66 -12.90 24.41
C PHE A 254 -4.64 -12.82 25.94
N GLU A 255 -4.58 -11.62 26.51
CA GLU A 255 -4.66 -11.40 27.96
C GLU A 255 -6.02 -11.87 28.52
N GLN A 256 -7.12 -11.53 27.86
CA GLN A 256 -8.47 -12.01 28.25
C GLN A 256 -8.58 -13.53 28.19
N GLN A 257 -8.00 -14.17 27.16
CA GLN A 257 -7.97 -15.63 27.05
C GLN A 257 -7.14 -16.27 28.17
N LYS A 258 -5.97 -15.68 28.48
CA LYS A 258 -5.11 -16.16 29.56
C LYS A 258 -5.83 -16.07 30.91
N GLN A 259 -6.44 -14.92 31.20
CA GLN A 259 -7.23 -14.71 32.41
C GLN A 259 -8.38 -15.71 32.52
N PHE A 260 -9.10 -15.95 31.42
CA PHE A 260 -10.18 -16.95 31.39
C PHE A 260 -9.69 -18.36 31.74
N VAL A 261 -8.55 -18.80 31.19
CA VAL A 261 -7.98 -20.12 31.51
C VAL A 261 -7.55 -20.21 32.97
N GLU A 262 -6.98 -19.14 33.53
CA GLU A 262 -6.59 -19.06 34.93
C GLU A 262 -7.82 -19.15 35.85
N ASP A 263 -8.84 -18.34 35.60
CA ASP A 263 -10.09 -18.32 36.38
C ASP A 263 -10.83 -19.66 36.28
N ALA A 264 -10.93 -20.23 35.08
CA ALA A 264 -11.51 -21.55 34.86
C ALA A 264 -10.77 -22.64 35.65
N SER A 265 -9.43 -22.58 35.66
CA SER A 265 -8.61 -23.53 36.42
C SER A 265 -8.85 -23.42 37.93
N HIS A 266 -9.05 -22.19 38.45
CA HIS A 266 -9.34 -21.95 39.86
C HIS A 266 -10.73 -22.43 40.26
N GLU A 267 -11.76 -22.10 39.46
CA GLU A 267 -13.14 -22.49 39.73
C GLU A 267 -13.38 -23.99 39.54
N LEU A 268 -12.59 -24.69 38.73
CA LEU A 268 -12.62 -26.16 38.65
C LEU A 268 -11.79 -26.86 39.75
N ARG A 269 -10.72 -26.24 40.26
CA ARG A 269 -9.87 -26.87 41.28
C ARG A 269 -10.59 -27.04 42.62
N THR A 270 -11.36 -26.03 43.03
CA THR A 270 -12.09 -26.02 44.30
C THR A 270 -13.09 -27.18 44.43
N PRO A 271 -14.02 -27.40 43.48
CA PRO A 271 -14.96 -28.52 43.51
C PRO A 271 -14.27 -29.88 43.61
N VAL A 272 -13.21 -30.05 42.81
CA VAL A 272 -12.44 -31.30 42.77
C VAL A 272 -11.79 -31.60 44.12
N GLN A 273 -11.21 -30.59 44.78
CA GLN A 273 -10.61 -30.74 46.10
C GLN A 273 -11.64 -31.08 47.19
N ILE A 274 -12.85 -30.49 47.12
CA ILE A 274 -13.93 -30.78 48.07
C ILE A 274 -14.40 -32.23 47.89
N MET A 275 -14.67 -32.67 46.66
CA MET A 275 -15.03 -34.06 46.36
C MET A 275 -13.93 -35.04 46.81
N GLU A 276 -12.67 -34.74 46.51
CA GLU A 276 -11.55 -35.58 46.93
C GLU A 276 -11.47 -35.68 48.47
N GLY A 277 -11.74 -34.58 49.18
CA GLY A 277 -11.81 -34.55 50.65
C GLY A 277 -12.88 -35.48 51.20
N HIS A 278 -14.12 -35.39 50.70
CA HIS A 278 -15.22 -36.26 51.10
C HIS A 278 -14.96 -37.72 50.77
N LEU A 279 -14.43 -38.03 49.58
CA LEU A 279 -14.08 -39.40 49.18
C LEU A 279 -12.97 -39.98 50.06
N LYS A 280 -11.95 -39.19 50.43
CA LYS A 280 -10.89 -39.61 51.37
C LYS A 280 -11.44 -39.84 52.78
N LEU A 281 -12.37 -39.01 53.22
CA LEU A 281 -13.05 -39.15 54.51
C LEU A 281 -13.80 -40.49 54.58
N LEU A 282 -14.58 -40.80 53.54
CA LEU A 282 -15.29 -42.08 53.43
C LEU A 282 -14.34 -43.27 53.42
N THR A 283 -13.25 -43.17 52.65
CA THR A 283 -12.24 -44.24 52.55
C THR A 283 -11.55 -44.51 53.89
N ARG A 284 -11.32 -43.48 54.71
CA ARG A 284 -10.55 -43.59 55.97
C ARG A 284 -11.38 -44.06 57.16
N TRP A 285 -12.59 -43.54 57.33
CA TRP A 285 -13.40 -43.80 58.53
C TRP A 285 -14.91 -43.62 58.36
N GLY A 286 -15.39 -42.94 57.32
CA GLY A 286 -16.81 -42.55 57.21
C GLY A 286 -17.74 -43.58 56.58
N LYS A 287 -17.22 -44.69 56.04
CA LYS A 287 -18.01 -45.71 55.33
C LYS A 287 -18.99 -46.49 56.21
N ASP A 288 -18.68 -46.61 57.51
CA ASP A 288 -19.44 -47.43 58.47
C ASP A 288 -20.40 -46.58 59.33
N ASP A 289 -20.35 -45.24 59.19
CA ASP A 289 -21.28 -44.30 59.83
C ASP A 289 -22.29 -43.79 58.77
N PRO A 290 -23.58 -44.20 58.87
CA PRO A 290 -24.58 -43.84 57.87
C PRO A 290 -24.80 -42.34 57.69
N ALA A 291 -24.66 -41.54 58.75
CA ALA A 291 -24.88 -40.09 58.67
C ALA A 291 -23.74 -39.42 57.88
N VAL A 292 -22.49 -39.80 58.19
CA VAL A 292 -21.30 -39.29 57.51
C VAL A 292 -21.23 -39.75 56.06
N LEU A 293 -21.68 -40.98 55.78
CA LEU A 293 -21.80 -41.53 54.44
C LEU A 293 -22.76 -40.71 53.57
N ASP A 294 -23.97 -40.49 54.07
CA ASP A 294 -25.01 -39.76 53.36
C ASP A 294 -24.61 -38.29 53.13
N GLU A 295 -24.09 -37.61 54.17
CA GLU A 295 -23.58 -36.24 54.07
C GLU A 295 -22.48 -36.12 53.00
N SER A 296 -21.48 -37.01 53.02
CA SER A 296 -20.36 -36.93 52.09
C SER A 296 -20.76 -37.27 50.66
N LEU A 297 -21.70 -38.20 50.46
CA LEU A 297 -22.23 -38.53 49.14
C LEU A 297 -23.03 -37.36 48.57
N ASN A 298 -23.93 -36.79 49.37
CA ASN A 298 -24.74 -35.63 48.98
C ASN A 298 -23.87 -34.40 48.68
N ALA A 299 -22.87 -34.11 49.51
CA ALA A 299 -21.90 -33.05 49.25
C ALA A 299 -21.13 -33.27 47.94
N SER A 300 -20.68 -34.51 47.68
CA SER A 300 -19.96 -34.84 46.44
C SER A 300 -20.86 -34.72 45.20
N LEU A 301 -22.11 -35.19 45.27
CA LEU A 301 -23.09 -35.08 44.18
C LEU A 301 -23.45 -33.61 43.88
N THR A 302 -23.62 -32.80 44.92
CA THR A 302 -23.90 -31.36 44.79
C THR A 302 -22.78 -30.66 44.04
N GLU A 303 -21.53 -30.98 44.39
CA GLU A 303 -20.37 -30.36 43.76
C GLU A 303 -20.13 -30.86 42.32
N LEU A 304 -20.53 -32.11 42.01
CA LEU A 304 -20.52 -32.66 40.66
C LEU A 304 -21.54 -31.96 39.75
N GLU A 305 -22.77 -31.73 40.22
CA GLU A 305 -23.77 -30.97 39.46
C GLU A 305 -23.34 -29.51 39.26
N ARG A 306 -22.68 -28.91 40.25
CA ARG A 306 -22.10 -27.58 40.11
C ARG A 306 -21.01 -27.53 39.03
N MET A 307 -20.10 -28.52 38.99
CA MET A 307 -19.10 -28.63 37.93
C MET A 307 -19.73 -28.79 36.54
N LYS A 308 -20.77 -29.63 36.42
CA LYS A 308 -21.49 -29.84 35.16
C LYS A 308 -22.11 -28.53 34.65
N LYS A 309 -22.75 -27.76 35.54
CA LYS A 309 -23.28 -26.43 35.21
C LYS A 309 -22.18 -25.47 34.77
N LEU A 310 -21.06 -25.45 35.48
CA LEU A 310 -19.91 -24.61 35.14
C LEU A 310 -19.35 -24.93 33.74
N VAL A 311 -19.16 -26.22 33.42
CA VAL A 311 -18.67 -26.63 32.10
C VAL A 311 -19.66 -26.25 31.00
N GLN A 312 -20.97 -26.42 31.24
CA GLN A 312 -22.00 -26.01 30.29
C GLN A 312 -21.97 -24.50 30.04
N GLU A 313 -21.89 -23.68 31.09
CA GLU A 313 -21.78 -22.21 30.98
C GLU A 313 -20.51 -21.79 30.22
N MET A 314 -19.38 -22.48 30.41
CA MET A 314 -18.16 -22.21 29.63
C MET A 314 -18.35 -22.54 28.13
N LEU A 315 -19.02 -23.65 27.81
CA LEU A 315 -19.32 -24.02 26.42
C LEU A 315 -20.28 -23.03 25.77
N ASP A 316 -21.28 -22.57 26.52
CA ASP A 316 -22.25 -21.58 26.04
C ASP A 316 -21.57 -20.23 25.79
N LEU A 317 -20.67 -19.79 26.68
CA LEU A 317 -19.87 -18.59 26.48
C LEU A 317 -19.00 -18.69 25.22
N SER A 318 -18.30 -19.82 25.05
CA SER A 318 -17.46 -20.05 23.86
C SER A 318 -18.25 -20.04 22.56
N ARG A 319 -19.51 -20.52 22.58
CA ARG A 319 -20.42 -20.47 21.42
C ARG A 319 -20.94 -19.05 21.17
N ALA A 320 -21.29 -18.32 22.24
CA ALA A 320 -21.76 -16.94 22.14
C ALA A 320 -20.73 -16.03 21.45
N GLU A 321 -19.44 -16.20 21.76
CA GLU A 321 -18.34 -15.46 21.10
C GLU A 321 -18.23 -15.70 19.59
N GLN A 322 -18.76 -16.82 19.09
CA GLN A 322 -18.76 -17.16 17.66
C GLN A 322 -19.97 -16.60 16.89
N ILE A 323 -21.02 -16.12 17.58
CA ILE A 323 -22.26 -15.66 16.94
C ILE A 323 -22.00 -14.49 15.98
N SER A 324 -21.10 -13.59 16.34
CA SER A 324 -20.66 -12.46 15.49
C SER A 324 -20.12 -12.91 14.12
N GLN A 325 -19.77 -14.19 13.95
CA GLN A 325 -19.24 -14.76 12.71
C GLN A 325 -20.28 -15.57 11.90
N THR A 326 -21.47 -15.82 12.45
CA THR A 326 -22.47 -16.72 11.88
C THR A 326 -23.58 -15.94 11.14
N LYS A 327 -23.88 -16.32 9.90
CA LYS A 327 -24.84 -15.62 9.00
C LYS A 327 -26.31 -16.05 9.15
N GLU A 328 -26.63 -16.96 10.07
CA GLU A 328 -27.99 -17.48 10.25
C GLU A 328 -28.77 -16.62 11.25
N LEU A 329 -29.33 -15.56 10.69
CA LEU A 329 -30.15 -14.58 11.40
C LEU A 329 -31.62 -14.92 11.21
N GLN A 330 -32.33 -15.18 12.31
CA GLN A 330 -33.78 -15.39 12.34
C GLN A 330 -34.50 -14.13 12.82
N ILE A 331 -35.70 -13.88 12.31
CA ILE A 331 -36.58 -12.84 12.84
C ILE A 331 -37.37 -13.47 14.00
N THR A 332 -37.22 -12.92 15.19
CA THR A 332 -37.90 -13.37 16.41
C THR A 332 -38.84 -12.29 16.92
N ASP A 333 -40.04 -12.71 17.33
CA ASP A 333 -41.01 -11.88 18.06
C ASP A 333 -40.54 -11.74 19.51
N VAL A 334 -40.15 -10.53 19.89
CA VAL A 334 -39.60 -10.22 21.20
C VAL A 334 -40.69 -10.28 22.27
N ASN A 335 -41.86 -9.68 22.02
CA ASN A 335 -42.99 -9.68 22.94
C ASN A 335 -43.39 -11.11 23.30
N ALA A 336 -43.60 -11.96 22.28
CA ALA A 336 -43.99 -13.35 22.49
C ALA A 336 -42.94 -14.15 23.27
N THR A 337 -41.65 -13.90 23.04
CA THR A 337 -40.56 -14.59 23.73
C THR A 337 -40.47 -14.14 25.19
N VAL A 338 -40.56 -12.83 25.47
CA VAL A 338 -40.54 -12.28 26.85
C VAL A 338 -41.71 -12.81 27.66
N GLU A 339 -42.91 -12.78 27.10
CA GLU A 339 -44.12 -13.28 27.77
C GLU A 339 -44.08 -14.80 27.97
N GLN A 340 -43.48 -15.57 27.06
CA GLN A 340 -43.24 -17.00 27.27
C GLN A 340 -42.28 -17.26 28.45
N VAL A 341 -41.17 -16.54 28.52
CA VAL A 341 -40.20 -16.67 29.63
C VAL A 341 -40.84 -16.25 30.95
N ARG A 342 -41.62 -15.16 30.96
CA ARG A 342 -42.39 -14.72 32.14
C ARG A 342 -43.24 -15.84 32.71
N ARG A 343 -44.09 -16.45 31.87
CA ARG A 343 -44.98 -17.55 32.30
C ARG A 343 -44.21 -18.75 32.83
N ASN A 344 -43.10 -19.11 32.18
CA ASN A 344 -42.27 -20.21 32.64
C ASN A 344 -41.70 -19.95 34.05
N PHE A 345 -41.25 -18.72 34.31
CA PHE A 345 -40.74 -18.32 35.64
C PHE A 345 -41.84 -18.22 36.69
N GLU A 346 -43.03 -17.72 36.32
CA GLU A 346 -44.21 -17.66 37.20
C GLU A 346 -44.64 -19.05 37.68
N VAL A 347 -44.54 -20.08 36.83
CA VAL A 347 -44.81 -21.47 37.22
C VAL A 347 -43.67 -22.05 38.07
N MET A 348 -42.41 -21.70 37.77
CA MET A 348 -41.25 -22.25 38.48
C MET A 348 -41.08 -21.68 39.89
N TYR A 349 -41.50 -20.43 40.09
CA TYR A 349 -41.32 -19.69 41.34
C TYR A 349 -42.67 -19.17 41.85
N GLU A 350 -43.49 -20.07 42.41
CA GLU A 350 -44.85 -19.77 42.91
C GLU A 350 -44.91 -18.64 43.96
N ASN A 351 -43.80 -18.38 44.65
CA ASN A 351 -43.70 -17.32 45.66
C ASN A 351 -43.31 -15.95 45.07
N PHE A 352 -43.04 -15.86 43.77
CA PHE A 352 -42.67 -14.62 43.09
C PHE A 352 -43.82 -14.09 42.24
N THR A 353 -43.95 -12.77 42.21
CA THR A 353 -44.86 -12.05 41.32
C THR A 353 -44.07 -11.47 40.16
N PHE A 354 -44.40 -11.91 38.94
CA PHE A 354 -43.75 -11.44 37.71
C PHE A 354 -44.69 -10.55 36.92
N THR A 355 -44.41 -9.24 36.87
CA THR A 355 -45.19 -8.30 36.06
C THR A 355 -44.54 -8.09 34.69
N LEU A 356 -45.36 -7.90 33.65
CA LEU A 356 -44.90 -7.50 32.33
C LEU A 356 -45.72 -6.33 31.83
N LYS A 357 -45.02 -5.24 31.49
CA LYS A 357 -45.57 -4.07 30.81
C LYS A 357 -45.06 -4.04 29.38
N GLU A 358 -45.96 -3.94 28.41
CA GLU A 358 -45.64 -3.82 26.99
C GLU A 358 -46.22 -2.49 26.46
N ASP A 359 -45.36 -1.54 26.13
CA ASP A 359 -45.80 -0.26 25.56
C ASP A 359 -46.05 -0.36 24.04
N ASP A 360 -45.38 -1.31 23.38
CA ASP A 360 -45.49 -1.59 21.94
C ASP A 360 -45.69 -3.10 21.70
N THR A 361 -46.38 -3.44 20.61
CA THR A 361 -46.68 -4.83 20.21
C THR A 361 -46.03 -5.20 18.87
N ASP A 362 -45.86 -6.52 18.62
CA ASP A 362 -45.21 -7.09 17.41
C ASP A 362 -43.78 -6.56 17.18
N LEU A 363 -43.01 -6.40 18.27
CA LEU A 363 -41.60 -6.02 18.19
C LEU A 363 -40.75 -7.18 17.70
N ARG A 364 -40.05 -6.97 16.58
CA ARG A 364 -39.23 -8.00 15.93
C ARG A 364 -37.76 -7.64 15.92
N ALA A 365 -36.93 -8.59 16.35
CA ALA A 365 -35.47 -8.46 16.37
C ALA A 365 -34.82 -9.54 15.52
N LEU A 366 -33.62 -9.25 15.02
CA LEU A 366 -32.82 -10.17 14.21
C LEU A 366 -31.97 -11.06 15.11
N ILE A 367 -32.60 -11.96 15.85
CA ILE A 367 -31.99 -12.81 16.88
C ILE A 367 -32.55 -14.22 16.79
N GLN A 368 -31.74 -15.25 17.05
CA GLN A 368 -32.26 -16.61 17.17
C GLN A 368 -33.14 -16.73 18.43
N HIS A 369 -34.30 -17.37 18.31
CA HIS A 369 -35.29 -17.45 19.38
C HIS A 369 -34.72 -18.04 20.68
N ASN A 370 -33.97 -19.14 20.57
CA ASN A 370 -33.30 -19.79 21.70
C ASN A 370 -32.25 -18.89 22.38
N HIS A 371 -31.59 -17.99 21.64
CA HIS A 371 -30.63 -17.06 22.24
C HIS A 371 -31.32 -15.93 23.00
N LEU A 372 -32.42 -15.39 22.45
CA LEU A 372 -33.23 -14.40 23.17
C LEU A 372 -33.81 -15.01 24.45
N GLU A 373 -34.36 -16.23 24.36
CA GLU A 373 -34.84 -16.99 25.50
C GLU A 373 -33.73 -17.20 26.55
N GLN A 374 -32.52 -17.61 26.13
CA GLN A 374 -31.38 -17.80 27.02
C GLN A 374 -30.97 -16.50 27.73
N ILE A 375 -30.90 -15.38 27.01
CA ILE A 375 -30.61 -14.06 27.60
C ILE A 375 -31.61 -13.74 28.71
N LEU A 376 -32.90 -13.91 28.42
CA LEU A 376 -33.98 -13.62 29.38
C LEU A 376 -33.91 -14.56 30.58
N ILE A 377 -33.69 -15.86 30.37
CA ILE A 377 -33.52 -16.84 31.46
C ILE A 377 -32.36 -16.42 32.39
N ILE A 378 -31.21 -16.04 31.83
CA ILE A 378 -30.04 -15.60 32.62
C ILE A 378 -30.38 -14.40 33.51
N ILE A 379 -31.08 -13.42 32.95
CA ILE A 379 -31.38 -12.17 33.66
C ILE A 379 -32.46 -12.40 34.70
N MET A 380 -33.51 -13.15 34.37
CA MET A 380 -34.60 -13.50 35.29
C MET A 380 -34.11 -14.39 36.45
N ASP A 381 -33.23 -15.36 36.17
CA ASP A 381 -32.60 -16.20 37.19
C ASP A 381 -31.74 -15.38 38.16
N ASN A 382 -31.03 -14.36 37.66
CA ASN A 382 -30.33 -13.41 38.53
C ASN A 382 -31.30 -12.56 39.35
N ALA A 383 -32.35 -12.01 38.73
CA ALA A 383 -33.35 -11.20 39.43
C ALA A 383 -33.96 -11.98 40.62
N VAL A 384 -34.34 -13.25 40.41
CA VAL A 384 -34.86 -14.12 41.47
C VAL A 384 -33.79 -14.39 42.55
N LYS A 385 -32.56 -14.74 42.18
CA LYS A 385 -31.50 -15.08 43.15
C LYS A 385 -31.07 -13.93 44.06
N TYR A 386 -31.11 -12.71 43.54
CA TYR A 386 -30.60 -11.52 44.24
C TYR A 386 -31.72 -10.63 44.82
N SER A 387 -32.98 -10.98 44.59
CA SER A 387 -34.17 -10.30 45.13
C SER A 387 -34.26 -10.24 46.67
N GLY A 388 -33.46 -11.04 47.40
CA GLY A 388 -33.43 -11.00 48.86
C GLY A 388 -34.77 -11.43 49.47
N ASP A 389 -35.36 -10.55 50.28
CA ASP A 389 -36.74 -10.72 50.81
C ASP A 389 -37.81 -10.22 49.82
N GLY A 390 -37.40 -9.54 48.75
CA GLY A 390 -38.28 -9.11 47.68
C GLY A 390 -38.76 -10.31 46.87
N THR A 391 -40.05 -10.31 46.52
CA THR A 391 -40.68 -11.38 45.74
C THR A 391 -41.27 -10.85 44.43
N GLU A 392 -40.79 -9.69 43.98
CA GLU A 392 -41.32 -9.00 42.79
C GLU A 392 -40.21 -8.84 41.76
N VAL A 393 -40.53 -9.17 40.51
CA VAL A 393 -39.67 -8.94 39.35
C VAL A 393 -40.52 -8.32 38.24
N ASP A 394 -40.13 -7.13 37.81
CA ASP A 394 -40.86 -6.37 36.81
C ASP A 394 -40.13 -6.41 35.48
N MET A 395 -40.86 -6.69 34.40
CA MET A 395 -40.37 -6.60 33.04
C MET A 395 -41.07 -5.49 32.27
N HIS A 396 -40.30 -4.73 31.51
CA HIS A 396 -40.82 -3.66 30.65
C HIS A 396 -40.22 -3.77 29.25
N VAL A 397 -41.09 -3.94 28.26
CA VAL A 397 -40.72 -4.00 26.85
C VAL A 397 -41.32 -2.80 26.13
N TYR A 398 -40.47 -2.04 25.44
CA TYR A 398 -40.87 -0.86 24.70
C TYR A 398 -39.94 -0.62 23.51
N LYS A 399 -40.39 0.17 22.55
CA LYS A 399 -39.57 0.62 21.44
C LYS A 399 -39.24 2.09 21.60
N GLU A 400 -37.95 2.42 21.49
CA GLU A 400 -37.50 3.80 21.38
C GLU A 400 -36.72 3.95 20.06
N GLN A 401 -37.20 4.83 19.18
CA GLN A 401 -36.63 5.05 17.85
C GLN A 401 -36.53 3.75 17.02
N LYS A 402 -35.31 3.21 16.83
CA LYS A 402 -35.00 1.99 16.08
C LYS A 402 -34.43 0.88 16.96
N GLN A 403 -34.66 0.95 18.27
CA GLN A 403 -34.20 -0.03 19.24
C GLN A 403 -35.40 -0.56 20.02
N ILE A 404 -35.39 -1.86 20.27
CA ILE A 404 -36.28 -2.55 21.21
C ILE A 404 -35.55 -2.57 22.54
N HIS A 405 -36.22 -2.13 23.59
CA HIS A 405 -35.74 -2.11 24.96
C HIS A 405 -36.44 -3.20 25.75
N ILE A 406 -35.64 -3.95 26.53
CA ILE A 406 -36.12 -4.95 27.47
C ILE A 406 -35.46 -4.65 28.81
N ASP A 407 -36.24 -4.14 29.75
CA ASP A 407 -35.80 -3.83 31.10
C ASP A 407 -36.33 -4.91 32.05
N VAL A 408 -35.45 -5.51 32.85
CA VAL A 408 -35.80 -6.47 33.91
C VAL A 408 -35.33 -5.91 35.24
N ARG A 409 -36.26 -5.69 36.16
CA ARG A 409 -35.99 -5.09 37.47
C ARG A 409 -36.32 -6.04 38.60
N ASP A 410 -35.37 -6.19 39.51
CA ASP A 410 -35.58 -6.77 40.84
C ASP A 410 -35.60 -5.67 41.92
N TYR A 411 -36.03 -6.05 43.13
CA TYR A 411 -36.07 -5.20 44.32
C TYR A 411 -35.19 -5.75 45.45
N GLY A 412 -34.05 -6.33 45.08
CA GLY A 412 -33.17 -7.03 45.99
C GLY A 412 -32.05 -6.21 46.62
N GLU A 413 -30.96 -6.90 46.94
CA GLU A 413 -29.79 -6.35 47.66
C GLU A 413 -29.10 -5.18 46.93
N GLY A 414 -29.29 -5.07 45.61
CA GLY A 414 -28.67 -4.04 44.79
C GLY A 414 -27.14 -4.19 44.69
N ILE A 415 -26.51 -3.30 43.93
CA ILE A 415 -25.09 -3.36 43.59
C ILE A 415 -24.49 -1.96 43.75
N SER A 416 -23.28 -1.89 44.30
CA SER A 416 -22.56 -0.63 44.45
C SER A 416 -22.13 -0.06 43.09
N GLN A 417 -22.03 1.27 42.99
CA GLN A 417 -21.64 1.94 41.74
C GLN A 417 -20.22 1.55 41.28
N GLU A 418 -19.33 1.15 42.19
CA GLU A 418 -17.97 0.71 41.87
C GLU A 418 -17.89 -0.67 41.23
N GLU A 419 -18.97 -1.45 41.34
CA GLU A 419 -19.04 -2.84 40.91
C GLU A 419 -19.96 -3.07 39.73
N ILE A 420 -20.87 -2.12 39.47
CA ILE A 420 -21.93 -2.28 38.47
C ILE A 420 -21.39 -2.58 37.06
N ASP A 421 -20.28 -1.96 36.66
CA ASP A 421 -19.65 -2.22 35.36
C ASP A 421 -18.94 -3.58 35.29
N LYS A 422 -18.58 -4.14 36.44
CA LYS A 422 -17.80 -5.37 36.55
C LYS A 422 -18.67 -6.62 36.51
N ILE A 423 -19.99 -6.51 36.74
CA ILE A 423 -20.90 -7.68 36.82
C ILE A 423 -21.00 -8.48 35.52
N PHE A 424 -20.65 -7.85 34.39
CA PHE A 424 -20.61 -8.49 33.08
C PHE A 424 -19.25 -9.14 32.77
N ASN A 425 -18.25 -9.00 33.66
CA ASN A 425 -16.97 -9.66 33.50
C ASN A 425 -17.10 -11.15 33.83
N ARG A 426 -16.37 -11.99 33.10
CA ARG A 426 -16.33 -13.44 33.31
C ARG A 426 -15.89 -13.74 34.75
N PHE A 427 -16.57 -14.69 35.40
CA PHE A 427 -16.30 -15.12 36.78
C PHE A 427 -16.39 -14.01 37.86
N TYR A 428 -16.87 -12.82 37.51
CA TYR A 428 -17.04 -11.74 38.48
C TYR A 428 -18.26 -11.96 39.37
N ARG A 429 -18.10 -11.62 40.64
CA ARG A 429 -19.13 -11.77 41.69
C ARG A 429 -18.89 -10.69 42.74
N VAL A 430 -19.95 -10.00 43.16
CA VAL A 430 -19.91 -8.94 44.19
C VAL A 430 -19.44 -9.51 45.53
N ASP A 431 -19.95 -10.68 45.96
CA ASP A 431 -19.54 -11.31 47.22
C ASP A 431 -19.22 -12.81 47.07
N LYS A 432 -17.92 -13.14 46.93
CA LYS A 432 -17.48 -14.53 46.65
C LYS A 432 -17.90 -15.55 47.70
N ALA A 433 -18.08 -15.16 48.97
CA ALA A 433 -18.43 -16.09 50.05
C ALA A 433 -19.94 -16.40 50.05
N ARG A 434 -20.79 -15.36 50.08
CA ARG A 434 -22.26 -15.52 50.07
C ARG A 434 -22.80 -16.05 48.75
N SER A 435 -22.22 -15.63 47.64
CA SER A 435 -22.76 -16.06 46.34
C SER A 435 -22.51 -17.55 46.07
N ARG A 436 -21.45 -18.18 46.65
CA ARG A 436 -21.18 -19.62 46.46
C ARG A 436 -22.34 -20.50 46.94
N GLU A 437 -23.04 -20.08 47.98
CA GLU A 437 -24.26 -20.75 48.47
C GLU A 437 -25.46 -20.56 47.53
N LYS A 438 -25.55 -19.41 46.84
CA LYS A 438 -26.64 -19.08 45.88
C LYS A 438 -26.45 -19.67 44.45
N GLY A 439 -25.38 -20.43 44.18
CA GLY A 439 -25.30 -21.34 43.02
C GLY A 439 -25.02 -20.73 41.62
N GLY A 440 -24.22 -19.67 41.53
CA GLY A 440 -23.75 -19.08 40.26
C GLY A 440 -22.23 -19.12 40.09
N ASN A 441 -21.72 -19.23 38.86
CA ASN A 441 -20.27 -19.19 38.60
C ASN A 441 -19.76 -17.82 38.10
N GLY A 442 -20.64 -16.82 37.97
CA GLY A 442 -20.29 -15.50 37.42
C GLY A 442 -20.11 -15.49 35.90
N LEU A 443 -20.59 -16.52 35.19
CA LEU A 443 -20.54 -16.59 33.73
C LEU A 443 -21.84 -16.13 33.06
N GLY A 444 -22.98 -16.23 33.73
CA GLY A 444 -24.30 -15.92 33.16
C GLY A 444 -24.38 -14.55 32.49
N LEU A 445 -24.15 -13.45 33.23
CA LEU A 445 -24.22 -12.10 32.68
C LEU A 445 -23.18 -11.83 31.58
N ALA A 446 -22.02 -12.48 31.64
CA ALA A 446 -21.03 -12.41 30.57
C ALA A 446 -21.52 -13.10 29.28
N ILE A 447 -22.21 -14.24 29.40
CA ILE A 447 -22.87 -14.92 28.28
C ILE A 447 -23.97 -14.03 27.70
N ALA A 448 -24.86 -13.50 28.53
CA ALA A 448 -25.93 -12.60 28.08
C ALA A 448 -25.37 -11.38 27.33
N LYS A 449 -24.29 -10.78 27.84
CA LYS A 449 -23.58 -9.70 27.16
C LYS A 449 -23.03 -10.11 25.80
N GLN A 450 -22.33 -11.24 25.71
CA GLN A 450 -21.81 -11.74 24.43
C GLN A 450 -22.92 -12.02 23.42
N LEU A 451 -24.03 -12.63 23.86
CA LEU A 451 -25.19 -12.87 23.00
C LEU A 451 -25.77 -11.54 22.48
N VAL A 452 -26.07 -10.59 23.37
CA VAL A 452 -26.66 -9.30 23.01
C VAL A 452 -25.74 -8.50 22.07
N GLU A 453 -24.45 -8.39 22.38
CA GLU A 453 -23.47 -7.67 21.57
C GLU A 453 -23.28 -8.35 20.20
N GLY A 454 -23.32 -9.68 20.13
CA GLY A 454 -23.27 -10.45 18.89
C GLY A 454 -24.44 -10.17 17.94
N TYR A 455 -25.56 -9.66 18.46
CA TYR A 455 -26.72 -9.19 17.69
C TYR A 455 -26.79 -7.67 17.53
N LEU A 456 -25.65 -6.97 17.69
CA LEU A 456 -25.54 -5.50 17.60
C LEU A 456 -26.42 -4.77 18.63
N GLY A 457 -26.74 -5.43 19.74
CA GLY A 457 -27.44 -4.86 20.87
C GLY A 457 -26.49 -4.30 21.93
N THR A 458 -27.06 -3.75 23.00
CA THR A 458 -26.31 -3.34 24.20
C THR A 458 -26.98 -3.89 25.45
N ILE A 459 -26.18 -4.18 26.48
CA ILE A 459 -26.68 -4.56 27.80
C ILE A 459 -26.01 -3.68 28.86
N ASN A 460 -26.79 -3.13 29.77
CA ASN A 460 -26.32 -2.28 30.87
C ASN A 460 -27.08 -2.61 32.15
N ALA A 461 -26.59 -2.13 33.29
CA ALA A 461 -27.25 -2.26 34.57
C ALA A 461 -27.36 -0.90 35.27
N VAL A 462 -28.48 -0.69 35.97
CA VAL A 462 -28.70 0.44 36.88
C VAL A 462 -29.11 -0.17 38.22
N SER A 463 -28.42 0.18 39.30
CA SER A 463 -28.63 -0.42 40.60
C SER A 463 -28.36 0.60 41.69
N GLU A 464 -29.10 0.49 42.78
CA GLU A 464 -28.81 1.20 44.03
C GLU A 464 -28.81 0.17 45.17
N PRO A 465 -27.84 0.21 46.09
CA PRO A 465 -27.82 -0.70 47.25
C PRO A 465 -29.15 -0.67 48.02
N ASP A 466 -29.64 -1.85 48.39
CA ASP A 466 -30.89 -2.10 49.10
C ASP A 466 -32.18 -1.63 48.37
N LYS A 467 -32.09 -1.31 47.07
CA LYS A 467 -33.24 -0.95 46.22
C LYS A 467 -33.45 -1.85 45.01
N GLY A 468 -32.53 -2.79 44.77
CA GLY A 468 -32.53 -3.72 43.65
C GLY A 468 -31.80 -3.23 42.41
N THR A 469 -31.82 -4.08 41.38
CA THR A 469 -31.10 -3.87 40.12
C THR A 469 -32.05 -3.91 38.93
N THR A 470 -31.79 -3.06 37.94
CA THR A 470 -32.44 -3.09 36.63
C THR A 470 -31.41 -3.41 35.57
N ILE A 471 -31.56 -4.55 34.91
CA ILE A 471 -30.80 -4.91 33.71
C ILE A 471 -31.57 -4.41 32.48
N LYS A 472 -30.88 -3.66 31.62
CA LYS A 472 -31.44 -3.06 30.41
C LYS A 472 -30.77 -3.62 29.18
N ILE A 473 -31.56 -4.19 28.27
CA ILE A 473 -31.11 -4.70 26.98
C ILE A 473 -31.69 -3.85 25.86
N THR A 474 -30.86 -3.56 24.85
CA THR A 474 -31.32 -2.99 23.59
C THR A 474 -31.01 -3.92 22.44
N LEU A 475 -31.97 -4.09 21.52
CA LEU A 475 -31.78 -4.83 20.27
C LEU A 475 -32.25 -3.99 19.07
N PRO A 476 -31.58 -4.06 17.91
CA PRO A 476 -32.05 -3.36 16.71
C PRO A 476 -33.46 -3.82 16.30
N TYR A 477 -34.38 -2.86 16.18
CA TYR A 477 -35.74 -3.12 15.70
C TYR A 477 -35.74 -3.39 14.20
N ILE A 478 -36.45 -4.43 13.77
CA ILE A 478 -36.77 -4.67 12.37
C ILE A 478 -38.19 -4.18 12.10
N GLU A 479 -38.35 -3.26 11.16
CA GLU A 479 -39.67 -2.92 10.64
C GLU A 479 -40.29 -4.15 9.94
N PRO A 480 -41.52 -4.55 10.31
CA PRO A 480 -42.25 -5.54 9.55
C PRO A 480 -42.35 -5.04 8.10
N LYS A 481 -41.83 -5.80 7.14
CA LYS A 481 -42.03 -5.49 5.73
C LYS A 481 -43.54 -5.46 5.48
N SER A 482 -44.09 -4.30 5.12
CA SER A 482 -45.47 -4.23 4.64
C SER A 482 -45.56 -5.15 3.43
N LYS A 483 -46.42 -6.16 3.51
CA LYS A 483 -46.76 -6.99 2.35
C LYS A 483 -47.45 -6.17 1.27
#